data_AF-A0A925JWQ7-F1
#
_entry.id   AF-A0A925JWQ7-F1
#
_cell.length_a   1.000
_cell.length_b   1.000
_cell.length_c   1.000
_cell.angle_alpha   90.00
_cell.angle_beta   90.00
_cell.angle_gamma   90.00
#
_symmetry.space_group_name_H-M   'P 1'
#
loop_
_entity.id
_entity.type
_entity.pdbx_description
1 polymer ?
#
loop_
_entity_poly.entity_id
_entity_poly.type
_entity_poly.pdbx_seq_one_letter_code
_entity_poly.pdbx_strand_id
1 'polypeptide(L)' 'IDGGDAVVALGRYGGKYKATGKSFQANFAHVWKIREGKAVEFVQYTDTLLVRRALQP' A
#
# COMPACT_ATOMS: atom_id res chain seq x y z
N ILE A 1 -2.60 2.39 -22.35
CA ILE A 1 -3.72 2.22 -21.40
C ILE A 1 -3.93 3.60 -20.77
N ASP A 2 -5.13 4.18 -20.81
CA ASP A 2 -5.40 5.57 -20.40
C ASP A 2 -5.83 5.73 -18.93
N GLY A 3 -6.21 4.64 -18.27
CA GLY A 3 -6.53 4.60 -16.84
C GLY A 3 -7.99 4.91 -16.49
N GLY A 4 -8.81 5.44 -17.41
CA GLY A 4 -10.23 5.73 -17.17
C GLY A 4 -10.49 6.56 -15.90
N ASP A 5 -11.38 6.07 -15.03
CA ASP A 5 -11.68 6.67 -13.71
C ASP A 5 -10.70 6.25 -12.60
N ALA A 6 -9.62 5.53 -12.96
CA ALA A 6 -8.65 5.00 -12.03
C ALA A 6 -7.39 5.87 -11.89
N VAL A 7 -6.95 6.07 -10.65
CA VAL A 7 -5.70 6.73 -10.28
C VAL A 7 -4.81 5.72 -9.57
N VAL A 8 -3.58 5.54 -10.08
CA VAL A 8 -2.59 4.63 -9.48
C VAL A 8 -1.49 5.43 -8.81
N ALA A 9 -1.35 5.28 -7.50
CA ALA A 9 -0.24 5.82 -6.73
C ALA A 9 0.76 4.70 -6.42
N LEU A 10 2.01 4.90 -6.81
CA LEU A 10 3.13 4.01 -6.48
C LEU A 10 3.94 4.62 -5.34
N GLY A 11 4.45 3.78 -4.46
CA GLY A 11 5.30 4.25 -3.38
C GLY A 11 5.93 3.14 -2.56
N ARG A 12 6.50 3.54 -1.43
CA ARG A 12 7.16 2.63 -0.50
C ARG A 12 6.72 2.95 0.93
N TYR A 13 6.22 1.94 1.61
CA TYR A 13 6.04 1.97 3.05
C TYR A 13 7.36 1.80 3.77
N GLY A 14 7.50 2.47 4.91
CA GLY A 14 8.57 2.23 5.88
C GLY A 14 7.99 2.30 7.29
N GLY A 15 8.42 1.41 8.17
CA GLY A 15 7.95 1.40 9.55
C GLY A 15 8.74 0.45 10.44
N LYS A 16 8.61 0.64 11.75
CA LYS A 16 9.16 -0.24 12.79
C LYS A 16 8.01 -0.81 13.62
N TYR A 17 7.88 -2.12 13.68
CA TYR A 17 6.85 -2.77 14.47
C TYR A 17 7.23 -2.73 15.95
N LYS A 18 6.38 -2.12 16.80
CA LYS A 18 6.71 -1.83 18.19
C LYS A 18 7.00 -3.09 19.02
N ALA A 19 6.23 -4.16 18.83
CA ALA A 19 6.34 -5.36 19.66
C ALA A 19 7.63 -6.16 19.41
N THR A 20 8.09 -6.23 18.16
CA THR A 20 9.32 -6.98 17.79
C THR A 20 10.53 -6.08 17.65
N GLY A 21 10.33 -4.76 17.56
CA GLY A 21 11.37 -3.80 17.21
C GLY A 21 11.89 -3.93 15.77
N LYS A 22 11.30 -4.79 14.93
CA LYS A 22 11.79 -5.01 13.56
C LYS A 22 11.27 -3.92 12.62
N SER A 23 12.16 -3.42 11.77
CA SER A 23 11.81 -2.48 10.70
C SER A 23 11.48 -3.22 9.41
N PHE A 24 10.62 -2.63 8.58
CA PHE A 24 10.36 -3.09 7.22
C PHE A 24 10.33 -1.91 6.24
N GLN A 25 10.57 -2.25 4.98
CA GLN A 25 10.23 -1.42 3.83
C GLN A 25 9.49 -2.30 2.82
N ALA A 26 8.40 -1.81 2.24
CA ALA A 26 7.60 -2.55 1.27
C ALA A 26 7.10 -1.62 0.16
N ASN A 27 7.30 -2.01 -1.10
CA ASN A 27 6.72 -1.28 -2.23
C ASN A 27 5.21 -1.50 -2.26
N PHE A 28 4.46 -0.48 -2.67
CA PHE A 28 3.02 -0.57 -2.84
C PHE A 28 2.54 0.07 -4.15
N ALA A 29 1.37 -0.38 -4.59
CA ALA A 29 0.49 0.30 -5.53
C ALA A 29 -0.89 0.48 -4.88
N HIS A 30 -1.38 1.71 -4.88
CA HIS A 30 -2.74 2.05 -4.49
C HIS A 30 -3.54 2.39 -5.73
N VAL A 31 -4.59 1.62 -5.98
CA VAL A 31 -5.53 1.88 -7.07
C VAL A 31 -6.77 2.51 -6.47
N TRP A 32 -7.07 3.72 -6.91
CA TRP A 32 -8.26 4.46 -6.53
C TRP A 32 -9.19 4.56 -7.73
N LYS A 33 -10.51 4.47 -7.52
CA LYS A 33 -11.49 4.96 -8.50
C LYS A 33 -12.09 6.27 -8.02
N ILE A 34 -12.09 7.27 -8.88
CA ILE A 34 -12.65 8.60 -8.59
C ILE A 34 -13.87 8.83 -9.47
N ARG A 35 -15.03 9.11 -8.85
CA ARG A 35 -16.26 9.48 -9.56
C ARG A 35 -16.81 10.77 -8.99
N GLU A 36 -17.11 11.73 -9.86
CA GLU A 36 -17.63 13.05 -9.45
C GLU A 36 -16.75 13.73 -8.39
N GLY A 37 -15.42 13.60 -8.52
CA GLY A 37 -14.44 14.15 -7.59
C GLY A 37 -14.33 13.42 -6.24
N LYS A 38 -15.02 12.29 -6.04
CA LYS A 38 -14.99 11.50 -4.80
C LYS A 38 -14.31 10.15 -5.01
N ALA A 39 -13.53 9.72 -4.03
CA ALA A 39 -12.98 8.37 -4.00
C ALA A 39 -14.08 7.35 -3.67
N VAL A 40 -14.34 6.42 -4.59
CA VAL A 40 -15.41 5.42 -4.46
C VAL A 40 -14.90 3.99 -4.30
N GLU A 41 -13.63 3.72 -4.63
CA GLU A 41 -12.99 2.42 -4.46
C GLU A 41 -11.51 2.60 -4.15
N PHE A 42 -10.96 1.70 -3.32
CA PHE A 42 -9.55 1.63 -2.99
C PHE A 42 -9.09 0.17 -2.96
N VAL A 43 -8.01 -0.13 -3.67
CA VAL A 43 -7.34 -1.43 -3.62
C VAL A 43 -5.85 -1.21 -3.33
N GLN A 44 -5.34 -1.93 -2.33
CA GLN A 44 -3.91 -1.96 -2.02
C GLN A 44 -3.27 -3.23 -2.58
N TYR A 45 -2.17 -3.04 -3.28
CA TYR A 45 -1.17 -4.07 -3.56
C TYR A 45 0.11 -3.69 -2.83
N THR A 46 0.66 -4.59 -2.04
CA THR A 46 1.91 -4.35 -1.31
C THR A 46 2.64 -5.67 -1.08
N ASP A 47 3.96 -5.60 -0.84
CA ASP A 47 4.74 -6.77 -0.41
C ASP A 47 4.40 -7.14 1.04
N THR A 48 3.29 -7.85 1.20
CA THR A 48 2.75 -8.27 2.50
C THR A 48 3.69 -9.20 3.26
N LEU A 49 4.56 -9.94 2.57
CA LEU A 49 5.52 -10.84 3.21
C LEU A 49 6.58 -10.04 3.99
N LEU A 50 7.08 -8.93 3.43
CA LEU A 50 8.03 -8.06 4.13
C LEU A 50 7.41 -7.42 5.38
N VAL A 51 6.15 -7.01 5.29
CA VAL A 51 5.40 -6.54 6.47
C VAL A 51 5.27 -7.66 7.49
N ARG A 52 4.86 -8.86 7.06
CA ARG A 52 4.64 -10.01 7.95
C ARG A 52 5.91 -10.43 8.69
N ARG A 53 7.07 -10.41 8.04
CA ARG A 53 8.37 -10.71 8.66
C ARG A 53 8.71 -9.77 9.83
N ALA A 54 8.32 -8.50 9.73
CA ALA A 54 8.50 -7.57 10.86
C ALA A 54 7.56 -7.86 12.04
N LEU A 55 6.42 -8.52 11.81
CA LEU A 55 5.49 -8.89 12.88
C LEU A 55 5.93 -10.15 13.66
N GLN A 56 6.83 -10.95 13.10
CA GLN A 56 7.27 -12.21 13.71
C GLN A 56 8.40 -11.96 14.73
N PRO A 57 8.44 -12.70 15.85
CA PRO A 57 9.54 -12.66 16.83
C PRO A 57 10.90 -12.92 16.19
#